data_AF-A0A7S9RR17-F1
#
_entry.id   AF-A0A7S9RR17-F1
#
_cell.length_a   1.000
_cell.length_b   1.000
_cell.length_c   1.000
_cell.angle_alpha   90.00
_cell.angle_beta   90.00
_cell.angle_gamma   90.00
#
_symmetry.space_group_name_H-M   'P 1'
#
loop_
_entity.id
_entity.type
_entity.pdbx_description
1 polymer ?
#
loop_
_entity_poly.entity_id
_entity_poly.type
_entity_poly.pdbx_seq_one_letter_code
_entity_poly.pdbx_strand_id
1 'polypeptide(L)'
;MKNLLPPPWIKFPSIDPFSIGWRMGAGEDYKFKFNGWLKTLSQDERSEYQQLFAEPATWRGYWDERLGSDESTLFTYNDFILDLWEREPRYDLKWLKKRYNAGKSDKFLLFWGHQKSANLSASCLSQWYGSSFCEDETKYICAEQYMMAKKAQCFGDDEALEQILSAKDPTQMKALGRQVRGFNDKVWDEIKFSVVLNASYLKFSQNAKLREFLLSTKDKILVEASPVDKIWGIGLAASDENAHNPTKWRGQNLLGFALMRARDEIAKVYKNVHLCDENELNLDHL
;
A
#
# COMPACT_ATOMS: atom_id res chain seq x y z
N MET A 1 -1.49 26.18 15.29
CA MET A 1 -2.44 25.82 14.22
C MET A 1 -3.19 24.56 14.63
N LYS A 2 -4.49 24.68 14.92
CA LYS A 2 -5.42 23.56 15.02
C LYS A 2 -6.51 23.81 13.98
N ASN A 3 -7.11 22.75 13.42
CA ASN A 3 -8.15 22.81 12.38
C ASN A 3 -7.63 23.15 10.98
N LEU A 4 -6.54 22.51 10.55
CA LEU A 4 -6.09 22.58 9.15
C LEU A 4 -7.01 21.73 8.25
N LEU A 5 -7.19 22.12 7.00
CA LEU A 5 -7.83 21.21 6.04
C LEU A 5 -6.87 20.03 5.75
N PRO A 6 -7.34 18.78 5.79
CA PRO A 6 -6.51 17.65 5.38
C PRO A 6 -6.12 17.79 3.90
N PRO A 7 -4.91 17.37 3.51
CA PRO A 7 -4.56 17.34 2.10
C PRO A 7 -5.45 16.34 1.35
N PRO A 8 -5.63 16.49 0.02
CA PRO A 8 -6.53 15.64 -0.76
C PRO A 8 -6.33 14.13 -0.57
N TRP A 9 -5.09 13.65 -0.44
CA TRP A 9 -4.78 12.22 -0.22
C TRP A 9 -5.13 11.70 1.17
N ILE A 10 -5.28 12.56 2.18
CA ILE A 10 -5.80 12.17 3.50
C ILE A 10 -7.33 12.21 3.50
N LYS A 11 -7.93 13.20 2.83
CA LYS A 11 -9.38 13.34 2.74
C LYS A 11 -10.02 12.23 1.91
N PHE A 12 -9.44 11.93 0.74
CA PHE A 12 -9.90 10.92 -0.19
C PHE A 12 -8.77 9.94 -0.53
N PRO A 13 -8.38 9.08 0.41
CA PRO A 13 -7.29 8.10 0.22
C PRO A 13 -7.58 7.04 -0.85
N SER A 14 -8.80 6.99 -1.39
CA SER A 14 -9.20 6.10 -2.46
C SER A 14 -9.11 6.71 -3.85
N ILE A 15 -9.08 8.04 -4.00
CA ILE A 15 -9.11 8.69 -5.32
C ILE A 15 -7.66 8.91 -5.78
N ASP A 16 -7.31 8.33 -6.93
CA ASP A 16 -5.99 8.53 -7.55
C ASP A 16 -5.79 10.01 -7.94
N PRO A 17 -4.60 10.62 -7.82
CA PRO A 17 -4.37 12.03 -8.17
C PRO A 17 -4.77 12.41 -9.60
N PHE A 18 -4.73 11.48 -10.55
CA PHE A 18 -5.10 11.69 -11.96
C PHE A 18 -6.52 11.24 -12.28
N SER A 19 -7.23 10.70 -11.30
CA SER A 19 -8.61 10.25 -11.43
C SER A 19 -9.56 11.36 -11.90
N ILE A 20 -10.53 10.98 -12.73
CA ILE A 20 -11.65 11.85 -13.10
C ILE A 20 -12.51 12.22 -11.88
N GLY A 21 -12.42 11.47 -10.77
CA GLY A 21 -13.12 11.76 -9.51
C GLY A 21 -12.78 13.12 -8.90
N TRP A 22 -11.67 13.74 -9.29
CA TRP A 22 -11.32 15.13 -8.92
C TRP A 22 -12.00 16.21 -9.76
N ARG A 23 -12.66 15.82 -10.86
CA ARG A 23 -13.31 16.72 -11.82
C ARG A 23 -14.80 16.44 -11.98
N MET A 24 -15.25 15.22 -11.74
CA MET A 24 -16.65 14.80 -11.88
C MET A 24 -17.07 13.81 -10.78
N GLY A 25 -16.59 14.01 -9.55
CA GLY A 25 -16.86 13.09 -8.43
C GLY A 25 -16.76 13.75 -7.07
N ALA A 26 -16.83 12.95 -6.01
CA ALA A 26 -16.83 13.44 -4.62
C ALA A 26 -15.59 14.28 -4.24
N GLY A 27 -14.49 14.15 -4.99
CA GLY A 27 -13.27 14.93 -4.77
C GLY A 27 -13.32 16.36 -5.30
N GLU A 28 -14.22 16.67 -6.24
CA GLU A 28 -14.27 17.97 -6.93
C GLU A 28 -14.54 19.13 -5.96
N ASP A 29 -15.66 19.08 -5.23
CA ASP A 29 -16.06 20.12 -4.28
C ASP A 29 -14.97 20.37 -3.22
N TYR A 30 -14.35 19.29 -2.75
CA TYR A 30 -13.28 19.39 -1.77
C TYR A 30 -12.02 20.01 -2.36
N LYS A 31 -11.67 19.66 -3.60
CA LYS A 31 -10.52 20.25 -4.29
C LYS A 31 -10.70 21.76 -4.48
N PHE A 32 -11.91 22.21 -4.82
CA PHE A 32 -12.24 23.64 -4.86
C PHE A 32 -12.10 24.32 -3.49
N LYS A 33 -12.68 23.72 -2.44
CA LYS A 33 -12.58 24.22 -1.06
C LYS A 33 -11.12 24.29 -0.60
N PHE A 34 -10.36 23.21 -0.79
CA PHE A 34 -8.96 23.08 -0.39
C PHE A 34 -8.09 24.12 -1.10
N ASN A 35 -8.22 24.26 -2.42
CA ASN A 35 -7.46 25.25 -3.19
C ASN A 35 -7.87 26.68 -2.85
N GLY A 36 -9.14 26.93 -2.56
CA GLY A 36 -9.64 28.22 -2.09
C GLY A 36 -8.99 28.61 -0.75
N TRP A 37 -8.98 27.68 0.20
CA TRP A 37 -8.32 27.85 1.49
C TRP A 37 -6.79 28.00 1.37
N LEU A 38 -6.12 27.18 0.56
CA LEU A 38 -4.67 27.28 0.36
C LEU A 38 -4.27 28.65 -0.20
N LYS A 39 -5.13 29.25 -1.05
CA LYS A 39 -4.93 30.61 -1.58
C LYS A 39 -5.04 31.70 -0.52
N THR A 40 -5.76 31.49 0.58
CA THR A 40 -5.85 32.48 1.67
C THR A 40 -4.60 32.51 2.55
N LEU A 41 -3.79 31.46 2.53
CA LEU A 41 -2.53 31.39 3.28
C LEU A 41 -1.44 32.24 2.62
N SER A 42 -0.59 32.85 3.45
CA SER A 42 0.67 33.47 3.06
C SER A 42 1.67 32.43 2.53
N GLN A 43 2.75 32.89 1.89
CA GLN A 43 3.79 32.00 1.36
C GLN A 43 4.47 31.18 2.47
N ASP A 44 4.69 31.78 3.64
CA ASP A 44 5.32 31.11 4.79
C ASP A 44 4.38 30.04 5.36
N GLU A 45 3.09 30.35 5.54
CA GLU A 45 2.08 29.38 6.00
C GLU A 45 1.90 28.21 5.03
N ARG A 46 1.93 28.46 3.72
CA ARG A 46 1.91 27.37 2.71
C ARG A 46 3.14 26.48 2.82
N SER A 47 4.31 27.09 3.01
CA SER A 47 5.57 26.35 3.15
C SER A 47 5.56 25.50 4.42
N GLU A 48 5.05 26.04 5.54
CA GLU A 48 4.84 25.28 6.77
C GLU A 48 3.85 24.14 6.57
N TYR A 49 2.72 24.39 5.90
CA TYR A 49 1.72 23.36 5.61
C TYR A 49 2.31 22.19 4.80
N GLN A 50 3.09 22.49 3.76
CA GLN A 50 3.76 21.47 2.94
C GLN A 50 4.77 20.64 3.75
N GLN A 51 5.44 21.24 4.74
CA GLN A 51 6.33 20.52 5.65
C GLN A 51 5.57 19.64 6.65
N LEU A 52 4.36 20.06 7.05
CA LEU A 52 3.49 19.26 7.92
C LEU A 52 2.89 18.06 7.17
N PHE A 53 2.52 18.23 5.90
CA PHE A 53 1.83 17.21 5.12
C PHE A 53 2.64 16.79 3.89
N ALA A 54 3.51 15.81 4.11
CA ALA A 54 4.30 15.20 3.05
C ALA A 54 3.41 14.52 2.01
N GLU A 55 3.74 14.70 0.73
CA GLU A 55 3.12 13.97 -0.37
C GLU A 55 3.40 12.45 -0.23
N PRO A 56 2.37 11.60 -0.35
CA PRO A 56 2.57 10.17 -0.52
C PRO A 56 3.24 9.87 -1.86
N ALA A 57 3.86 8.69 -1.96
CA ALA A 57 4.58 8.26 -3.15
C ALA A 57 3.71 8.28 -4.42
N THR A 58 2.42 7.97 -4.31
CA THR A 58 1.46 8.01 -5.42
C THR A 58 1.01 9.42 -5.80
N TRP A 59 1.23 10.43 -4.95
CA TRP A 59 0.88 11.84 -5.22
C TRP A 59 2.09 12.69 -5.58
N ARG A 60 3.14 12.04 -6.08
CA ARG A 60 4.40 12.69 -6.41
C ARG A 60 4.16 13.84 -7.39
N GLY A 61 4.69 15.01 -7.06
CA GLY A 61 4.60 16.19 -7.90
C GLY A 61 3.42 17.08 -7.59
N TYR A 62 2.60 16.75 -6.58
CA TYR A 62 1.51 17.61 -6.16
C TYR A 62 2.00 18.94 -5.57
N TRP A 63 3.07 18.90 -4.77
CA TRP A 63 3.69 20.11 -4.22
C TRP A 63 4.85 20.63 -5.07
N ASP A 64 5.68 19.71 -5.58
CA ASP A 64 6.87 20.03 -6.34
C ASP A 64 6.71 19.55 -7.78
N GLU A 65 6.23 20.42 -8.66
CA GLU A 65 5.97 20.11 -10.07
C GLU A 65 7.20 19.53 -10.80
N ARG A 66 8.42 19.81 -10.32
CA ARG A 66 9.67 19.24 -10.86
C ARG A 66 9.74 17.71 -10.70
N LEU A 67 8.98 17.16 -9.76
CA LEU A 67 8.91 15.73 -9.48
C LEU A 67 7.79 15.02 -10.26
N GLY A 68 6.86 15.77 -10.88
CA GLY A 68 5.67 15.20 -11.54
C GLY A 68 5.88 14.72 -12.98
N SER A 69 7.00 15.05 -13.63
CA SER A 69 7.33 14.64 -15.00
C SER A 69 8.31 13.47 -15.10
N ASP A 70 8.59 12.79 -13.97
CA ASP A 70 9.58 11.73 -13.91
C ASP A 70 9.00 10.38 -14.37
N GLU A 71 8.91 10.20 -15.70
CA GLU A 71 8.42 8.97 -16.34
C GLU A 71 9.15 7.70 -15.89
N SER A 72 10.38 7.81 -15.35
CA SER A 72 11.11 6.66 -14.81
C SER A 72 10.41 5.99 -13.61
N THR A 73 9.44 6.68 -13.02
CA THR A 73 8.68 6.19 -11.86
C THR A 73 7.35 5.54 -12.22
N LEU A 74 7.00 5.54 -13.50
CA LEU A 74 5.84 4.88 -14.05
C LEU A 74 6.26 3.64 -14.80
N PHE A 75 5.60 2.53 -14.47
CA PHE A 75 5.60 1.36 -15.33
C PHE A 75 4.47 1.49 -16.34
N THR A 76 4.78 1.24 -17.61
CA THR A 76 3.78 1.20 -18.69
C THR A 76 3.89 -0.12 -19.44
N TYR A 77 2.75 -0.79 -19.64
CA TYR A 77 2.67 -2.00 -20.45
C TYR A 77 1.32 -2.04 -21.14
N ASN A 78 1.32 -1.85 -22.47
CA ASN A 78 0.11 -1.51 -23.23
C ASN A 78 -0.58 -0.29 -22.59
N ASP A 79 -1.86 -0.41 -22.23
CA ASP A 79 -2.64 0.64 -21.59
C ASP A 79 -2.55 0.59 -20.05
N PHE A 80 -1.82 -0.36 -19.47
CA PHE A 80 -1.65 -0.48 -18.03
C PHE A 80 -0.53 0.44 -17.53
N ILE A 81 -0.86 1.30 -16.57
CA ILE A 81 0.07 2.22 -15.91
C ILE A 81 0.09 1.92 -14.42
N LEU A 82 1.29 1.89 -13.82
CA LEU A 82 1.46 1.67 -12.38
C LEU A 82 2.63 2.49 -11.84
N ASP A 83 2.42 3.19 -10.72
CA ASP A 83 3.49 3.81 -9.95
C ASP A 83 4.42 2.77 -9.31
N LEU A 84 5.72 2.88 -9.58
CA LEU A 84 6.73 1.93 -9.07
C LEU A 84 7.25 2.24 -7.66
N TRP A 85 6.88 3.40 -7.09
CA TRP A 85 7.39 3.87 -5.79
C TRP A 85 8.92 3.76 -5.73
N GLU A 86 9.67 4.51 -6.53
CA GLU A 86 11.12 4.29 -6.64
C GLU A 86 11.97 4.74 -5.41
N ARG A 87 11.36 5.33 -4.38
CA ARG A 87 12.04 5.93 -3.22
C ARG A 87 12.57 4.89 -2.21
N GLU A 88 13.76 5.14 -1.68
CA GLU A 88 14.31 4.44 -0.50
C GLU A 88 13.42 4.68 0.75
N PRO A 89 13.39 3.74 1.72
CA PRO A 89 14.19 2.51 1.79
C PRO A 89 13.67 1.39 0.87
N ARG A 90 14.60 0.71 0.19
CA ARG A 90 14.34 -0.54 -0.53
C ARG A 90 14.59 -1.72 0.40
N TYR A 91 13.53 -2.24 0.98
CA TYR A 91 13.58 -3.45 1.79
C TYR A 91 13.64 -4.68 0.89
N ASP A 92 14.75 -5.41 0.98
CA ASP A 92 14.91 -6.70 0.32
C ASP A 92 15.69 -7.68 1.20
N LEU A 93 15.77 -8.94 0.76
CA LEU A 93 16.46 -9.98 1.51
C LEU A 93 17.98 -9.74 1.58
N LYS A 94 18.57 -9.06 0.59
CA LYS A 94 20.01 -8.76 0.55
C LYS A 94 20.35 -7.72 1.64
N TRP A 95 19.54 -6.68 1.76
CA TRP A 95 19.58 -5.68 2.81
C TRP A 95 19.46 -6.32 4.19
N LEU A 96 18.46 -7.18 4.39
CA LEU A 96 18.24 -7.84 5.68
C LEU A 96 19.40 -8.77 6.06
N LYS A 97 19.90 -9.58 5.11
CA LYS A 97 21.07 -10.45 5.32
C LYS A 97 22.31 -9.64 5.67
N LYS A 98 22.55 -8.51 5.01
CA LYS A 98 23.68 -7.61 5.33
C LYS A 98 23.60 -7.09 6.77
N ARG A 99 22.42 -6.67 7.22
CA ARG A 99 22.19 -6.21 8.60
C ARG A 99 22.39 -7.33 9.62
N TYR A 100 21.82 -8.49 9.35
CA TYR A 100 21.94 -9.68 10.21
C TYR A 100 23.41 -10.10 10.37
N ASN A 101 24.16 -10.19 9.26
CA ASN A 101 25.58 -10.53 9.30
C ASN A 101 26.45 -9.46 9.98
N ALA A 102 25.99 -8.21 10.02
CA ALA A 102 26.63 -7.13 10.77
C ALA A 102 26.26 -7.14 12.27
N GLY A 103 25.56 -8.16 12.77
CA GLY A 103 25.20 -8.30 14.17
C GLY A 103 24.08 -7.37 14.64
N LYS A 104 23.26 -6.83 13.73
CA LYS A 104 22.09 -6.03 14.11
C LYS A 104 21.02 -6.94 14.73
N SER A 105 20.58 -6.63 15.95
CA SER A 105 19.47 -7.31 16.64
C SER A 105 18.11 -6.77 16.19
N ASP A 106 17.75 -7.01 14.93
CA ASP A 106 16.44 -6.68 14.40
C ASP A 106 15.36 -7.56 15.04
N LYS A 107 14.24 -6.97 15.48
CA LYS A 107 13.10 -7.70 16.05
C LYS A 107 12.16 -8.14 14.94
N PHE A 108 11.73 -9.40 14.94
CA PHE A 108 10.82 -9.92 13.91
C PHE A 108 9.39 -10.03 14.44
N LEU A 109 8.42 -9.73 13.58
CA LEU A 109 7.01 -10.07 13.76
C LEU A 109 6.63 -11.07 12.67
N LEU A 110 6.59 -12.35 13.06
CA LEU A 110 6.16 -13.42 12.19
C LEU A 110 4.64 -13.48 12.14
N PHE A 111 4.09 -13.63 10.95
CA PHE A 111 2.66 -13.79 10.73
C PHE A 111 2.40 -14.80 9.61
N TRP A 112 1.31 -15.54 9.74
CA TRP A 112 0.81 -16.45 8.71
C TRP A 112 -0.66 -16.74 8.99
N GLY A 113 -1.46 -16.85 7.93
CA GLY A 113 -2.92 -17.01 8.03
C GLY A 113 -3.67 -15.67 8.15
N HIS A 114 -4.98 -15.75 7.95
CA HIS A 114 -5.86 -14.58 7.75
C HIS A 114 -7.14 -14.60 8.59
N GLN A 115 -7.28 -15.58 9.49
CA GLN A 115 -8.50 -15.73 10.29
C GLN A 115 -8.69 -14.51 11.21
N LYS A 116 -9.94 -14.02 11.25
CA LYS A 116 -10.34 -12.97 12.19
C LYS A 116 -10.50 -13.57 13.58
N SER A 117 -9.97 -12.86 14.56
CA SER A 117 -10.15 -13.13 15.99
C SER A 117 -10.98 -12.00 16.62
N ALA A 118 -11.45 -12.20 17.86
CA ALA A 118 -12.17 -11.17 18.61
C ALA A 118 -11.38 -9.85 18.70
N ASN A 119 -10.06 -9.97 18.87
CA ASN A 119 -9.12 -8.85 18.84
C ASN A 119 -8.31 -8.84 17.54
N LEU A 120 -7.92 -7.66 17.09
CA LEU A 120 -7.03 -7.52 15.94
C LEU A 120 -5.66 -8.14 16.25
N SER A 121 -5.13 -8.91 15.31
CA SER A 121 -3.85 -9.62 15.45
C SER A 121 -3.03 -9.51 14.17
N ALA A 122 -1.84 -10.10 14.18
CA ALA A 122 -0.95 -10.09 13.01
C ALA A 122 -1.55 -10.75 11.77
N SER A 123 -2.67 -11.47 11.88
CA SER A 123 -3.41 -11.99 10.72
C SER A 123 -3.88 -10.88 9.78
N CYS A 124 -4.06 -9.65 10.27
CA CYS A 124 -4.43 -8.51 9.42
C CYS A 124 -3.34 -8.08 8.43
N LEU A 125 -2.10 -8.52 8.62
CA LEU A 125 -1.00 -8.30 7.68
C LEU A 125 -1.13 -9.17 6.41
N SER A 126 -1.89 -10.27 6.48
CA SER A 126 -2.11 -11.14 5.33
C SER A 126 -2.89 -10.45 4.21
N GLN A 127 -2.53 -10.76 2.96
CA GLN A 127 -3.28 -10.33 1.77
C GLN A 127 -4.70 -10.89 1.73
N TRP A 128 -4.93 -12.03 2.39
CA TRP A 128 -6.21 -12.73 2.42
C TRP A 128 -7.13 -12.26 3.54
N TYR A 129 -6.65 -11.38 4.43
CA TYR A 129 -7.47 -10.83 5.50
C TYR A 129 -8.57 -9.93 4.91
N GLY A 130 -9.83 -10.31 5.14
CA GLY A 130 -11.00 -9.57 4.66
C GLY A 130 -11.10 -8.17 5.27
N SER A 131 -10.72 -7.16 4.49
CA SER A 131 -10.76 -5.74 4.83
C SER A 131 -10.93 -5.00 3.51
N SER A 132 -12.08 -4.35 3.36
CA SER A 132 -12.39 -3.65 2.13
C SER A 132 -11.64 -2.33 2.03
N PHE A 133 -11.30 -1.97 0.81
CA PHE A 133 -10.74 -0.67 0.43
C PHE A 133 -11.08 -0.41 -1.04
N CYS A 134 -10.94 0.84 -1.47
CA CYS A 134 -11.25 1.26 -2.83
C CYS A 134 -10.01 1.84 -3.52
N GLU A 135 -9.97 1.71 -4.84
CA GLU A 135 -9.13 2.52 -5.72
C GLU A 135 -10.06 3.09 -6.79
N ASP A 136 -10.18 4.41 -6.80
CA ASP A 136 -11.24 5.15 -7.46
C ASP A 136 -12.62 4.55 -7.14
N GLU A 137 -13.35 4.11 -8.17
CA GLU A 137 -14.69 3.52 -8.05
C GLU A 137 -14.64 2.02 -7.76
N THR A 138 -13.48 1.38 -7.88
CA THR A 138 -13.36 -0.08 -7.72
C THR A 138 -13.17 -0.44 -6.26
N LYS A 139 -14.11 -1.20 -5.70
CA LYS A 139 -14.04 -1.75 -4.36
C LYS A 139 -13.44 -3.15 -4.36
N TYR A 140 -12.46 -3.37 -3.50
CA TYR A 140 -11.85 -4.66 -3.25
C TYR A 140 -12.21 -5.15 -1.85
N ILE A 141 -12.43 -6.45 -1.66
CA ILE A 141 -12.78 -7.03 -0.35
C ILE A 141 -11.55 -7.50 0.45
N CYS A 142 -10.42 -7.69 -0.23
CA CYS A 142 -9.11 -7.97 0.35
C CYS A 142 -8.01 -7.62 -0.66
N ALA A 143 -6.75 -7.65 -0.21
CA ALA A 143 -5.62 -7.26 -1.04
C ALA A 143 -5.24 -8.33 -2.09
N GLU A 144 -5.57 -9.61 -1.88
CA GLU A 144 -5.45 -10.65 -2.92
C GLU A 144 -6.35 -10.33 -4.13
N GLN A 145 -7.58 -9.86 -3.90
CA GLN A 145 -8.48 -9.49 -5.00
C GLN A 145 -7.87 -8.37 -5.85
N TYR A 146 -7.33 -7.33 -5.20
CA TYR A 146 -6.63 -6.24 -5.86
C TYR A 146 -5.44 -6.76 -6.68
N MET A 147 -4.59 -7.59 -6.09
CA MET A 147 -3.41 -8.12 -6.76
C MET A 147 -3.77 -8.90 -8.03
N MET A 148 -4.79 -9.75 -7.95
CA MET A 148 -5.23 -10.56 -9.09
C MET A 148 -5.97 -9.71 -10.14
N ALA A 149 -6.75 -8.70 -9.73
CA ALA A 149 -7.40 -7.76 -10.63
C ALA A 149 -6.37 -6.94 -11.42
N LYS A 150 -5.35 -6.38 -10.74
CA LYS A 150 -4.25 -5.66 -11.39
C LYS A 150 -3.45 -6.54 -12.35
N LYS A 151 -3.30 -7.82 -12.00
CA LYS A 151 -2.70 -8.80 -12.91
C LYS A 151 -3.53 -8.96 -14.18
N ALA A 152 -4.84 -9.14 -14.06
CA ALA A 152 -5.74 -9.25 -15.22
C ALA A 152 -5.73 -7.97 -16.08
N GLN A 153 -5.79 -6.80 -15.45
CA GLN A 153 -5.68 -5.49 -16.13
C GLN A 153 -4.35 -5.35 -16.89
N CYS A 154 -3.23 -5.70 -16.26
CA CYS A 154 -1.90 -5.61 -16.87
C CYS A 154 -1.79 -6.43 -18.16
N PHE A 155 -2.44 -7.60 -18.22
CA PHE A 155 -2.41 -8.48 -19.39
C PHE A 155 -3.64 -8.37 -20.29
N GLY A 156 -4.52 -7.39 -20.06
CA GLY A 156 -5.71 -7.13 -20.89
C GLY A 156 -6.74 -8.26 -20.88
N ASP A 157 -6.86 -9.00 -19.76
CA ASP A 157 -7.82 -10.09 -19.62
C ASP A 157 -9.09 -9.65 -18.86
N ASP A 158 -9.96 -8.93 -19.56
CA ASP A 158 -11.19 -8.35 -18.99
C ASP A 158 -12.15 -9.41 -18.43
N GLU A 159 -12.20 -10.58 -19.04
CA GLU A 159 -13.03 -11.70 -18.56
C GLU A 159 -12.54 -12.22 -17.21
N ALA A 160 -11.22 -12.41 -17.06
CA ALA A 160 -10.64 -12.78 -15.77
C ALA A 160 -10.84 -11.66 -14.74
N LEU A 161 -10.69 -10.40 -15.15
CA LEU A 161 -10.92 -9.23 -14.29
C LEU A 161 -12.35 -9.24 -13.71
N GLU A 162 -13.38 -9.40 -14.55
CA GLU A 162 -14.77 -9.45 -14.12
C GLU A 162 -15.02 -10.60 -13.13
N GLN A 163 -14.49 -11.79 -13.41
CA GLN A 163 -14.60 -12.96 -12.54
C GLN A 163 -13.90 -12.73 -11.19
N ILE A 164 -12.71 -12.12 -11.19
CA ILE A 164 -11.94 -11.81 -9.98
C ILE A 164 -12.66 -10.77 -9.12
N LEU A 165 -13.20 -9.71 -9.72
CA LEU A 165 -13.96 -8.67 -9.01
C LEU A 165 -15.28 -9.21 -8.43
N SER A 166 -15.86 -10.23 -9.07
CA SER A 166 -17.07 -10.90 -8.60
C SER A 166 -16.81 -11.97 -7.53
N ALA A 167 -15.58 -12.49 -7.43
CA ALA A 167 -15.22 -13.52 -6.47
C ALA A 167 -15.31 -13.02 -5.01
N LYS A 168 -15.70 -13.91 -4.09
CA LYS A 168 -15.87 -13.59 -2.66
C LYS A 168 -14.87 -14.30 -1.75
N ASP A 169 -14.07 -15.20 -2.31
CA ASP A 169 -13.11 -16.02 -1.59
C ASP A 169 -11.68 -15.82 -2.15
N PRO A 170 -10.67 -15.55 -1.29
CA PRO A 170 -9.28 -15.38 -1.72
C PRO A 170 -8.69 -16.58 -2.46
N THR A 171 -9.11 -17.80 -2.14
CA THR A 171 -8.64 -19.01 -2.83
C THR A 171 -9.12 -19.01 -4.28
N GLN A 172 -10.38 -18.63 -4.51
CA GLN A 172 -10.94 -18.47 -5.85
C GLN A 172 -10.25 -17.36 -6.63
N MET A 173 -10.04 -16.18 -6.02
CA MET A 173 -9.34 -15.05 -6.66
C MET A 173 -7.95 -15.46 -7.13
N LYS A 174 -7.19 -16.16 -6.27
CA LYS A 174 -5.86 -16.67 -6.61
C LYS A 174 -5.90 -17.71 -7.72
N ALA A 175 -6.91 -18.57 -7.75
CA ALA A 175 -7.08 -19.56 -8.81
C ALA A 175 -7.36 -18.89 -10.15
N LEU A 176 -8.24 -17.89 -10.20
CA LEU A 176 -8.53 -17.10 -11.39
C LEU A 176 -7.31 -16.31 -11.86
N GLY A 177 -6.57 -15.69 -10.94
CA GLY A 177 -5.35 -14.97 -11.29
C GLY A 177 -4.21 -15.84 -11.83
N ARG A 178 -4.24 -17.16 -11.60
CA ARG A 178 -3.33 -18.13 -12.25
C ARG A 178 -3.73 -18.44 -13.70
N GLN A 179 -4.97 -18.16 -14.08
CA GLN A 179 -5.54 -18.44 -15.39
C GLN A 179 -5.57 -17.20 -16.31
N VAL A 180 -5.11 -16.05 -15.83
CA VAL A 180 -4.99 -14.80 -16.62
C VAL A 180 -4.24 -15.08 -17.94
N ARG A 181 -4.92 -14.80 -19.05
CA ARG A 181 -4.41 -14.92 -20.41
C ARG A 181 -3.35 -13.84 -20.67
N GLY A 182 -2.46 -14.11 -21.62
CA GLY A 182 -1.39 -13.18 -21.98
C GLY A 182 -0.33 -12.98 -20.89
N PHE A 183 -0.35 -13.77 -19.82
CA PHE A 183 0.58 -13.65 -18.69
C PHE A 183 2.05 -13.76 -19.15
N ASN A 184 2.82 -12.73 -18.81
CA ASN A 184 4.26 -12.71 -18.99
C ASN A 184 4.94 -12.59 -17.62
N ASP A 185 5.76 -13.58 -17.29
CA ASP A 185 6.44 -13.69 -16.00
C ASP A 185 7.43 -12.55 -15.77
N LYS A 186 8.19 -12.15 -16.80
CA LYS A 186 9.16 -11.06 -16.70
C LYS A 186 8.49 -9.72 -16.43
N VAL A 187 7.42 -9.43 -17.17
CA VAL A 187 6.60 -8.22 -16.99
C VAL A 187 6.02 -8.21 -15.58
N TRP A 188 5.45 -9.32 -15.13
CA TRP A 188 4.88 -9.40 -13.79
C TRP A 188 5.93 -9.30 -12.68
N ASP A 189 7.11 -9.88 -12.88
CA ASP A 189 8.20 -9.84 -11.90
C ASP A 189 8.71 -8.42 -11.65
N GLU A 190 8.62 -7.54 -12.64
CA GLU A 190 8.96 -6.11 -12.53
C GLU A 190 7.97 -5.35 -11.64
N ILE A 191 6.67 -5.65 -11.74
CA ILE A 191 5.62 -4.82 -11.10
C ILE A 191 4.94 -5.44 -9.88
N LYS A 192 4.99 -6.77 -9.70
CA LYS A 192 4.19 -7.46 -8.67
C LYS A 192 4.41 -6.89 -7.28
N PHE A 193 5.64 -6.47 -6.98
CA PHE A 193 5.99 -5.86 -5.70
C PHE A 193 5.24 -4.54 -5.50
N SER A 194 5.26 -3.66 -6.51
CA SER A 194 4.58 -2.37 -6.49
C SER A 194 3.05 -2.53 -6.43
N VAL A 195 2.49 -3.53 -7.11
CA VAL A 195 1.06 -3.87 -7.00
C VAL A 195 0.70 -4.22 -5.55
N VAL A 196 1.46 -5.09 -4.88
CA VAL A 196 1.18 -5.48 -3.48
C VAL A 196 1.47 -4.35 -2.50
N LEU A 197 2.46 -3.49 -2.80
CA LEU A 197 2.73 -2.27 -2.04
C LEU A 197 1.53 -1.30 -2.11
N ASN A 198 0.98 -1.05 -3.30
CA ASN A 198 -0.20 -0.21 -3.49
C ASN A 198 -1.42 -0.78 -2.76
N ALA A 199 -1.67 -2.09 -2.91
CA ALA A 199 -2.74 -2.77 -2.18
C ALA A 199 -2.58 -2.62 -0.66
N SER A 200 -1.35 -2.75 -0.16
CA SER A 200 -1.03 -2.60 1.26
C SER A 200 -1.25 -1.15 1.71
N TYR A 201 -0.79 -0.17 0.95
CA TYR A 201 -1.00 1.24 1.27
C TYR A 201 -2.48 1.58 1.31
N LEU A 202 -3.26 1.25 0.26
CA LEU A 202 -4.69 1.52 0.19
C LEU A 202 -5.47 0.83 1.32
N LYS A 203 -5.19 -0.45 1.57
CA LYS A 203 -5.80 -1.21 2.67
C LYS A 203 -5.58 -0.52 4.01
N PHE A 204 -4.33 -0.21 4.33
CA PHE A 204 -3.97 0.32 5.65
C PHE A 204 -4.22 1.82 5.78
N SER A 205 -4.24 2.60 4.70
CA SER A 205 -4.58 4.03 4.74
C SER A 205 -6.09 4.25 4.91
N GLN A 206 -6.91 3.34 4.39
CA GLN A 206 -8.38 3.44 4.43
C GLN A 206 -9.02 2.73 5.63
N ASN A 207 -8.28 1.94 6.40
CA ASN A 207 -8.80 1.21 7.55
C ASN A 207 -8.06 1.61 8.83
N ALA A 208 -8.66 2.53 9.61
CA ALA A 208 -8.11 3.12 10.83
C ALA A 208 -7.42 2.12 11.79
N LYS A 209 -8.18 1.14 12.28
CA LYS A 209 -7.67 0.13 13.23
C LYS A 209 -6.53 -0.70 12.64
N LEU A 210 -6.56 -0.96 11.33
CA LEU A 210 -5.47 -1.67 10.67
C LEU A 210 -4.25 -0.77 10.57
N ARG A 211 -4.42 0.52 10.23
CA ARG A 211 -3.36 1.52 10.20
C ARG A 211 -2.62 1.57 11.52
N GLU A 212 -3.36 1.71 12.62
CA GLU A 212 -2.82 1.75 13.97
C GLU A 212 -2.03 0.48 14.29
N PHE A 213 -2.56 -0.69 13.93
CA PHE A 213 -1.84 -1.95 14.11
C PHE A 213 -0.52 -1.97 13.33
N LEU A 214 -0.53 -1.58 12.05
CA LEU A 214 0.68 -1.53 11.22
C LEU A 214 1.72 -0.57 11.81
N LEU A 215 1.31 0.62 12.22
CA LEU A 215 2.19 1.62 12.86
C LEU A 215 2.73 1.13 14.21
N SER A 216 1.92 0.37 14.98
CA SER A 216 2.36 -0.21 16.25
C SER A 216 3.48 -1.24 16.11
N THR A 217 3.71 -1.77 14.90
CA THR A 217 4.84 -2.68 14.62
C THR A 217 6.18 -1.97 14.67
N LYS A 218 6.21 -0.63 14.62
CA LYS A 218 7.41 0.22 14.74
C LYS A 218 8.51 -0.21 13.78
N ASP A 219 9.67 -0.60 14.30
CA ASP A 219 10.88 -0.98 13.57
C ASP A 219 10.99 -2.49 13.34
N LYS A 220 9.98 -3.28 13.73
CA LYS A 220 10.00 -4.73 13.52
C LYS A 220 10.06 -5.07 12.03
N ILE A 221 10.82 -6.11 11.70
CA ILE A 221 10.78 -6.75 10.38
C ILE A 221 9.51 -7.59 10.33
N LEU A 222 8.65 -7.31 9.36
CA LEU A 222 7.44 -8.09 9.15
C LEU A 222 7.79 -9.31 8.32
N VAL A 223 7.39 -10.49 8.77
CA VAL A 223 7.82 -11.76 8.16
C VAL A 223 6.61 -12.65 7.90
N GLU A 224 6.27 -12.83 6.62
CA GLU A 224 5.23 -13.79 6.20
C GLU A 224 5.81 -15.21 6.33
N ALA A 225 5.52 -15.86 7.46
CA ALA A 225 6.01 -17.18 7.87
C ALA A 225 5.20 -18.31 7.24
N SER A 226 4.98 -18.21 5.93
CA SER A 226 4.32 -19.23 5.14
C SER A 226 5.31 -20.34 4.76
N PRO A 227 5.04 -21.62 5.11
CA PRO A 227 5.91 -22.74 4.75
C PRO A 227 5.85 -23.11 3.26
N VAL A 228 4.79 -22.67 2.55
CA VAL A 228 4.52 -23.04 1.16
C VAL A 228 4.75 -21.91 0.16
N ASP A 229 4.91 -20.67 0.63
CA ASP A 229 5.16 -19.51 -0.23
C ASP A 229 6.62 -19.07 -0.14
N LYS A 230 7.34 -19.17 -1.26
CA LYS A 230 8.76 -18.76 -1.37
C LYS A 230 8.95 -17.40 -2.05
N ILE A 231 7.87 -16.76 -2.51
CA ILE A 231 7.94 -15.44 -3.13
C ILE A 231 7.52 -14.41 -2.09
N TRP A 232 6.28 -14.50 -1.62
CA TRP A 232 5.72 -13.56 -0.66
C TRP A 232 6.13 -13.87 0.78
N GLY A 233 6.37 -15.15 1.07
CA GLY A 233 6.81 -15.64 2.38
C GLY A 233 8.27 -16.10 2.42
N ILE A 234 8.69 -16.59 3.59
CA ILE A 234 10.05 -17.10 3.85
C ILE A 234 10.24 -18.58 3.54
N GLY A 235 9.17 -19.29 3.16
CA GLY A 235 9.21 -20.74 2.91
C GLY A 235 9.46 -21.59 4.16
N LEU A 236 9.15 -21.06 5.35
CA LEU A 236 9.28 -21.69 6.66
C LEU A 236 8.08 -21.30 7.53
N ALA A 237 7.64 -22.20 8.41
CA ALA A 237 6.60 -21.90 9.39
C ALA A 237 7.14 -21.02 10.52
N ALA A 238 6.26 -20.29 11.22
CA ALA A 238 6.66 -19.43 12.35
C ALA A 238 7.33 -20.20 13.51
N SER A 239 7.03 -21.49 13.64
CA SER A 239 7.60 -22.39 14.66
C SER A 239 8.96 -22.99 14.26
N ASP A 240 9.44 -22.77 13.03
CA ASP A 240 10.74 -23.25 12.59
C ASP A 240 11.87 -22.48 13.30
N GLU A 241 12.89 -23.18 13.78
CA GLU A 241 14.05 -22.58 14.46
C GLU A 241 14.78 -21.55 13.56
N ASN A 242 14.72 -21.73 12.23
CA ASN A 242 15.36 -20.88 11.25
C ASN A 242 14.49 -19.69 10.83
N ALA A 243 13.25 -19.58 11.32
CA ALA A 243 12.34 -18.49 10.95
C ALA A 243 12.89 -17.12 11.36
N HIS A 244 13.74 -17.07 12.40
CA HIS A 244 14.43 -15.85 12.84
C HIS A 244 15.83 -15.65 12.22
N ASN A 245 16.21 -16.49 11.25
CA ASN A 245 17.50 -16.38 10.58
C ASN A 245 17.32 -16.11 9.08
N PRO A 246 17.43 -14.85 8.62
CA PRO A 246 17.23 -14.49 7.21
C PRO A 246 18.27 -15.14 6.27
N THR A 247 19.40 -15.62 6.79
CA THR A 247 20.38 -16.38 5.99
C THR A 247 19.91 -17.79 5.64
N LYS A 248 18.92 -18.31 6.37
CA LYS A 248 18.37 -19.69 6.24
C LYS A 248 16.99 -19.72 5.59
N TRP A 249 16.37 -18.57 5.34
CA TRP A 249 15.09 -18.49 4.65
C TRP A 249 15.18 -19.08 3.23
N ARG A 250 14.11 -19.77 2.83
CA ARG A 250 13.96 -20.41 1.52
C ARG A 250 13.09 -19.59 0.56
N GLY A 251 12.59 -18.47 1.04
CA GLY A 251 11.75 -17.53 0.29
C GLY A 251 12.21 -16.08 0.45
N GLN A 252 11.56 -15.19 -0.29
CA GLN A 252 11.98 -13.81 -0.46
C GLN A 252 11.32 -12.82 0.51
N ASN A 253 10.25 -13.21 1.21
CA ASN A 253 9.51 -12.35 2.13
C ASN A 253 9.01 -11.03 1.50
N LEU A 254 8.65 -11.03 0.22
CA LEU A 254 8.26 -9.79 -0.48
C LEU A 254 7.08 -9.09 0.20
N LEU A 255 6.15 -9.84 0.81
CA LEU A 255 4.98 -9.25 1.46
C LEU A 255 5.38 -8.48 2.72
N GLY A 256 6.24 -9.07 3.54
CA GLY A 256 6.77 -8.41 4.73
C GLY A 256 7.45 -7.08 4.38
N PHE A 257 8.25 -7.07 3.32
CA PHE A 257 8.92 -5.87 2.84
C PHE A 257 7.96 -4.83 2.25
N ALA A 258 6.96 -5.24 1.47
CA ALA A 258 5.92 -4.34 0.96
C ALA A 258 5.13 -3.67 2.11
N LEU A 259 4.75 -4.43 3.14
CA LEU A 259 4.08 -3.90 4.32
C LEU A 259 4.94 -2.91 5.10
N MET A 260 6.25 -3.16 5.21
CA MET A 260 7.17 -2.21 5.86
C MET A 260 7.30 -0.91 5.06
N ARG A 261 7.37 -0.97 3.73
CA ARG A 261 7.38 0.23 2.89
C ARG A 261 6.06 1.01 3.01
N ALA A 262 4.93 0.31 3.00
CA ALA A 262 3.62 0.93 3.22
C ALA A 262 3.53 1.58 4.61
N ARG A 263 4.03 0.90 5.65
CA ARG A 263 4.08 1.43 7.03
C ARG A 263 4.85 2.73 7.11
N ASP A 264 6.05 2.77 6.54
CA ASP A 264 6.92 3.95 6.62
C ASP A 264 6.29 5.14 5.88
N GLU A 265 5.67 4.88 4.73
CA GLU A 265 4.96 5.89 3.96
C GLU A 265 3.72 6.41 4.72
N ILE A 266 2.92 5.52 5.30
CA ILE A 266 1.77 5.88 6.14
C ILE A 266 2.23 6.68 7.36
N ALA A 267 3.31 6.27 8.03
CA ALA A 267 3.85 6.97 9.19
C ALA A 267 4.26 8.41 8.83
N LYS A 268 4.83 8.60 7.64
CA LYS A 268 5.19 9.92 7.10
C LYS A 268 3.95 10.77 6.80
N VAL A 269 2.97 10.21 6.06
CA VAL A 269 1.78 10.92 5.58
C VAL A 269 0.83 11.29 6.72
N TYR A 270 0.60 10.37 7.66
CA TYR A 270 -0.36 10.56 8.75
C TYR A 270 0.25 11.16 10.02
N LYS A 271 1.55 11.51 10.02
CA LYS A 271 2.26 12.07 11.18
C LYS A 271 1.51 13.23 11.85
N ASN A 272 0.99 14.14 11.04
CA ASN A 272 0.37 15.39 11.49
C ASN A 272 -1.16 15.41 11.27
N VAL A 273 -1.78 14.25 11.06
CA VAL A 273 -3.24 14.16 10.83
C VAL A 273 -4.05 14.73 12.00
N HIS A 274 -3.52 14.64 13.22
CA HIS A 274 -4.11 15.20 14.44
C HIS A 274 -4.19 16.74 14.47
N LEU A 275 -3.56 17.45 13.52
CA LEU A 275 -3.67 18.90 13.36
C LEU A 275 -4.85 19.30 12.44
N CYS A 276 -5.42 18.33 11.71
CA CYS A 276 -6.53 18.56 10.81
C CYS A 276 -7.85 18.75 11.55
N ASP A 277 -8.80 19.42 10.91
CA ASP A 277 -10.19 19.51 11.38
C ASP A 277 -10.84 18.12 11.39
N GLU A 278 -11.28 17.67 12.57
CA GLU A 278 -11.94 16.37 12.77
C GLU A 278 -13.23 16.22 11.94
N ASN A 279 -13.92 17.31 11.62
CA ASN A 279 -15.13 17.26 10.78
C ASN A 279 -14.80 17.08 9.30
N GLU A 280 -13.60 17.45 8.88
CA GLU A 280 -13.11 17.25 7.53
C GLU A 280 -12.46 15.89 7.36
N LEU A 281 -12.05 15.28 8.46
CA LEU A 281 -11.46 13.97 8.54
C LEU A 281 -12.55 12.90 8.36
N ASN A 282 -12.43 12.07 7.31
CA ASN A 282 -13.45 11.06 7.00
C ASN A 282 -13.38 9.95 8.06
N LEU A 283 -14.38 9.88 8.95
CA LEU A 283 -14.36 9.06 10.17
C LEU A 283 -14.16 7.56 9.91
N ASP A 284 -14.62 7.06 8.76
CA ASP A 284 -14.45 5.64 8.39
C ASP A 284 -12.99 5.28 8.07
N HIS A 285 -12.17 6.29 7.73
CA HIS A 285 -10.75 6.14 7.42
C HIS A 285 -9.83 6.53 8.58
N LEU A 286 -10.33 7.03 9.72
CA LEU A 286 -9.51 7.60 10.81
C LEU A 286 -9.58 6.82 12.11
#